data_AF-A0A814T920-F1
#
_entry.id   AF-A0A814T920-F1
#
_cell.length_a   1.000
_cell.length_b   1.000
_cell.length_c   1.000
_cell.angle_alpha   90.00
_cell.angle_beta   90.00
_cell.angle_gamma   90.00
#
_symmetry.space_group_name_H-M   'P 1'
#
loop_
_entity.id
_entity.type
_entity.pdbx_description
1 polymer ?
#
loop_
_entity_poly.entity_id
_entity_poly.type
_entity_poly.pdbx_seq_one_letter_code
_entity_poly.pdbx_strand_id
1 'polypeptide(L)'
;MHRGADGVVVITVVLDASVLETEPKRYICSSHTQRIALFDQYCLNQTELQTQTREYRMENPTPSYPCKFGENFSLLERQRFAIYLIDQYLVNFDSQHCTPLPQTYFHIPNRCV
;
A
#
# COMPACT_ATOMS: atom_id res chain seq x y z
N MET A 1 -3.34 19.66 -16.36
CA MET A 1 -3.56 18.21 -16.50
C MET A 1 -3.44 17.56 -15.12
N HIS A 2 -4.54 17.42 -14.40
CA HIS A 2 -4.58 16.77 -13.09
C HIS A 2 -4.64 15.25 -13.31
N ARG A 3 -3.54 14.54 -13.00
CA ARG A 3 -3.59 13.08 -12.90
C ARG A 3 -4.36 12.72 -11.62
N GLY A 4 -5.28 11.78 -11.78
CA GLY A 4 -6.38 11.50 -10.87
C GLY A 4 -5.96 11.11 -9.46
N ALA A 5 -6.82 11.49 -8.52
CA ALA A 5 -6.75 11.21 -7.09
C ALA A 5 -7.12 9.75 -6.74
N ASP A 6 -6.79 8.80 -7.62
CA ASP A 6 -7.22 7.38 -7.51
C ASP A 6 -6.21 6.47 -6.80
N GLY A 7 -5.06 7.03 -6.38
CA GLY A 7 -3.91 6.28 -5.88
C GLY A 7 -3.73 6.28 -4.36
N VAL A 8 -4.20 7.31 -3.64
CA VAL A 8 -3.82 7.50 -2.23
C VAL A 8 -4.74 6.77 -1.24
N VAL A 9 -5.93 6.34 -1.67
CA VAL A 9 -6.93 5.66 -0.82
C VAL A 9 -6.53 4.22 -0.44
N VAL A 10 -5.48 3.65 -1.06
CA VAL A 10 -5.18 2.21 -0.93
C VAL A 10 -4.33 1.87 0.33
N ILE A 11 -3.72 2.84 1.01
CA ILE A 11 -2.65 2.57 1.99
C ILE A 11 -3.06 2.79 3.45
N THR A 12 -4.30 2.50 3.80
CA THR A 12 -4.66 2.34 5.23
C THR A 12 -5.35 1.01 5.50
N VAL A 13 -5.31 0.08 4.55
CA VAL A 13 -6.01 -1.21 4.70
C VAL A 13 -5.30 -2.28 3.88
N VAL A 14 -4.32 -2.94 4.52
CA VAL A 14 -3.96 -4.38 4.35
C VAL A 14 -3.12 -4.84 5.55
N LEU A 15 -2.50 -3.93 6.31
CA LEU A 15 -1.52 -4.32 7.30
C LEU A 15 -2.11 -4.19 8.71
N ASP A 16 -2.71 -5.27 9.18
CA ASP A 16 -2.71 -5.50 10.63
C ASP A 16 -1.26 -5.31 11.13
N ALA A 17 -1.08 -4.76 12.33
CA ALA A 17 0.26 -4.45 12.86
C ALA A 17 1.21 -5.66 12.77
N SER A 18 0.68 -6.88 12.91
CA SER A 18 1.42 -8.13 12.75
C SER A 18 2.07 -8.32 11.38
N VAL A 19 1.45 -7.85 10.29
CA VAL A 19 2.00 -7.94 8.93
C VAL A 19 3.14 -6.95 8.74
N LEU A 20 2.99 -5.73 9.28
CA LEU A 20 4.04 -4.71 9.26
C LEU A 20 5.27 -5.14 10.06
N GLU A 21 5.13 -5.93 11.12
CA GLU A 21 6.27 -6.37 11.95
C GLU A 21 7.23 -7.37 11.27
N THR A 22 7.01 -7.70 9.99
CA THR A 22 7.79 -8.71 9.25
C THR A 22 8.59 -8.10 8.08
N GLU A 23 8.58 -8.74 6.91
CA GLU A 23 9.32 -8.34 5.71
C GLU A 23 8.91 -6.98 5.13
N PRO A 24 7.65 -6.52 5.25
CA PRO A 24 7.27 -5.17 4.83
C PRO A 24 8.00 -4.05 5.60
N LYS A 25 8.24 -4.21 6.91
CA LYS A 25 9.06 -3.24 7.67
C LYS A 25 10.51 -3.26 7.25
N ARG A 26 11.06 -4.46 7.01
CA ARG A 26 12.40 -4.57 6.42
C ARG A 26 12.45 -3.85 5.07
N TYR A 27 11.45 -4.00 4.21
CA TYR A 27 11.35 -3.29 2.94
C TYR A 27 11.31 -1.76 3.12
N ILE A 28 10.47 -1.23 4.03
CA ILE A 28 10.38 0.22 4.31
C ILE A 28 11.72 0.79 4.79
N CYS A 29 12.39 0.08 5.71
CA CYS A 29 13.64 0.54 6.33
C CYS A 29 14.91 0.23 5.52
N SER A 30 14.79 -0.42 4.37
CA SER A 30 15.92 -0.86 3.56
C SER A 30 16.48 0.24 2.65
N SER A 31 17.76 0.10 2.28
CA SER A 31 18.35 0.92 1.21
C SER A 31 17.69 0.64 -0.15
N HIS A 32 17.87 1.54 -1.11
CA HIS A 32 17.29 1.40 -2.46
C HIS A 32 17.64 0.05 -3.13
N THR A 33 18.90 -0.37 -3.07
CA THR A 33 19.35 -1.66 -3.64
C THR A 33 18.68 -2.85 -2.96
N GLN A 34 18.54 -2.81 -1.62
CA GLN A 34 17.87 -3.87 -0.87
C GLN A 34 16.37 -3.91 -1.15
N ARG A 35 15.73 -2.74 -1.34
CA ARG A 35 14.34 -2.65 -1.77
C ARG A 35 14.12 -3.28 -3.14
N ILE A 36 15.01 -3.06 -4.11
CA ILE A 36 14.90 -3.70 -5.43
C ILE A 36 14.94 -5.23 -5.27
N ALA A 37 15.89 -5.77 -4.51
CA ALA A 37 16.02 -7.21 -4.30
C ALA A 37 14.81 -7.81 -3.58
N LEU A 38 14.30 -7.12 -2.54
CA LEU A 38 13.09 -7.55 -1.84
C LEU A 38 11.84 -7.44 -2.72
N PHE A 39 11.73 -6.38 -3.53
CA PHE A 39 10.62 -6.26 -4.46
C PHE A 39 10.64 -7.38 -5.49
N ASP A 40 11.80 -7.69 -6.07
CA ASP A 40 11.95 -8.81 -7.00
C ASP A 40 11.56 -10.14 -6.33
N GLN A 41 12.03 -10.38 -5.10
CA GLN A 41 11.72 -11.58 -4.34
C GLN A 41 10.21 -11.77 -4.07
N TYR A 42 9.50 -10.71 -3.68
CA TYR A 42 8.09 -10.81 -3.26
C TYR A 42 7.08 -10.48 -4.37
N CYS A 43 7.49 -9.74 -5.40
CA CYS A 43 6.61 -9.17 -6.42
C CYS A 43 7.00 -9.62 -7.85
N LEU A 44 7.55 -10.83 -8.01
CA LEU A 44 7.91 -11.45 -9.31
C LEU A 44 6.85 -11.30 -10.42
N ASN A 45 5.56 -11.24 -10.05
CA ASN A 45 4.45 -11.04 -10.98
C ASN A 45 3.62 -9.80 -10.62
N GLN A 46 4.18 -8.62 -10.87
CA GLN A 46 3.51 -7.34 -10.59
C GLN A 46 2.14 -7.23 -11.29
N THR A 47 2.01 -7.77 -12.51
CA THR A 47 0.76 -7.76 -13.28
C THR A 47 -0.37 -8.50 -12.56
N GLU A 48 -0.05 -9.61 -11.89
CA GLU A 48 -1.02 -10.37 -11.09
C GLU A 48 -1.54 -9.54 -9.91
N LEU A 49 -0.62 -8.91 -9.16
CA LEU A 49 -0.95 -8.08 -8.00
C LEU A 49 -1.79 -6.85 -8.42
N GLN A 50 -1.44 -6.23 -9.54
CA GLN A 50 -2.20 -5.12 -10.11
C GLN A 50 -3.60 -5.57 -10.54
N THR A 51 -3.71 -6.74 -11.17
CA THR A 51 -4.99 -7.31 -11.63
C THR A 51 -5.90 -7.60 -10.43
N GLN A 52 -5.41 -8.31 -9.43
CA GLN A 52 -6.16 -8.61 -8.20
C GLN A 52 -6.59 -7.35 -7.44
N THR A 53 -5.72 -6.33 -7.36
CA THR A 53 -6.08 -5.03 -6.76
C THR A 53 -7.21 -4.34 -7.54
N ARG A 54 -7.15 -4.39 -8.87
CA ARG A 54 -8.17 -3.79 -9.76
C ARG A 54 -9.50 -4.55 -9.68
N GLU A 55 -9.46 -5.87 -9.72
CA GLU A 55 -10.65 -6.74 -9.60
C GLU A 55 -11.36 -6.49 -8.28
N TYR A 56 -10.63 -6.49 -7.16
CA TYR A 56 -11.20 -6.18 -5.85
C TYR A 56 -11.89 -4.82 -5.83
N ARG A 57 -11.29 -3.79 -6.44
CA ARG A 57 -11.88 -2.45 -6.54
C ARG A 57 -13.16 -2.44 -7.39
N MET A 58 -13.20 -3.21 -8.48
CA MET A 58 -14.39 -3.31 -9.34
C MET A 58 -15.53 -4.04 -8.64
N GLU A 59 -15.23 -5.08 -7.87
CA GLU A 59 -16.20 -5.84 -7.08
C GLU A 59 -16.71 -5.06 -5.85
N ASN A 60 -15.89 -4.14 -5.35
CA ASN A 60 -16.19 -3.32 -4.17
C ASN A 60 -16.18 -1.82 -4.55
N PRO A 61 -17.13 -1.35 -5.38
CA PRO A 61 -17.15 0.02 -5.91
C PRO A 61 -17.38 1.07 -4.83
N THR A 62 -18.03 0.69 -3.72
CA THR A 62 -18.17 1.48 -2.50
C THR A 62 -17.32 0.86 -1.39
N PRO A 63 -16.00 1.13 -1.37
CA PRO A 63 -15.12 0.55 -0.36
C PRO A 63 -15.54 1.06 1.03
N SER A 64 -15.97 0.15 1.90
CA SER A 64 -16.10 0.45 3.33
C SER A 64 -14.72 0.40 3.97
N TYR A 65 -14.48 1.30 4.93
CA TYR A 65 -13.31 1.21 5.80
C TYR A 65 -13.71 0.55 7.13
N PRO A 66 -12.96 -0.46 7.61
CA PRO A 66 -11.87 -1.16 6.92
C PRO A 66 -12.37 -2.04 5.77
N CYS A 67 -11.59 -2.15 4.68
CA CYS A 67 -11.92 -3.05 3.57
C CYS A 67 -11.49 -4.50 3.89
N LYS A 68 -12.12 -5.46 3.22
CA LYS A 68 -11.85 -6.90 3.41
C LYS A 68 -10.75 -7.46 2.49
N PHE A 69 -10.02 -6.59 1.80
CA PHE A 69 -8.95 -7.01 0.90
C PHE A 69 -7.86 -7.74 1.69
N GLY A 70 -7.56 -8.98 1.30
CA GLY A 70 -6.56 -9.81 1.97
C GLY A 70 -7.01 -10.49 3.26
N GLU A 71 -8.31 -10.45 3.62
CA GLU A 71 -8.85 -11.16 4.79
C GLU A 71 -8.50 -12.67 4.73
N ASN A 72 -8.62 -13.27 3.55
CA ASN A 72 -8.35 -14.69 3.31
C ASN A 72 -6.94 -15.00 2.80
N PHE A 73 -6.05 -13.99 2.73
CA PHE A 73 -4.68 -14.20 2.28
C PHE A 73 -3.86 -14.90 3.36
N SER A 74 -2.99 -15.81 2.92
CA SER A 74 -1.88 -16.31 3.73
C SER A 74 -0.94 -15.18 4.15
N LEU A 75 -0.11 -15.43 5.16
CA LEU A 75 0.90 -14.46 5.59
C LEU A 75 1.81 -14.01 4.44
N LEU A 76 2.24 -14.94 3.58
CA LEU A 76 3.09 -14.65 2.43
C LEU A 76 2.36 -13.73 1.44
N GLU A 77 1.12 -14.03 1.09
CA GLU A 77 0.33 -13.17 0.19
C GLU A 77 0.12 -11.77 0.78
N ARG A 78 -0.18 -11.67 2.08
CA ARG A 78 -0.26 -10.38 2.77
C ARG A 78 1.05 -9.61 2.69
N GLN A 79 2.19 -10.25 2.87
CA GLN A 79 3.52 -9.61 2.74
C GLN A 79 3.80 -9.17 1.29
N ARG A 80 3.47 -10.00 0.30
CA ARG A 80 3.63 -9.66 -1.13
C ARG A 80 2.79 -8.43 -1.50
N PHE A 81 1.53 -8.42 -1.10
CA PHE A 81 0.65 -7.27 -1.30
C PHE A 81 1.09 -6.04 -0.53
N ALA A 82 1.55 -6.20 0.71
CA ALA A 82 2.10 -5.12 1.51
C ALA A 82 3.24 -4.42 0.77
N ILE A 83 4.26 -5.19 0.35
CA ILE A 83 5.44 -4.67 -0.34
C ILE A 83 5.04 -3.99 -1.66
N TYR A 84 4.16 -4.60 -2.43
CA TYR A 84 3.62 -4.00 -3.65
C TYR A 84 2.92 -2.66 -3.39
N LEU A 85 2.01 -2.60 -2.41
CA LEU A 85 1.26 -1.39 -2.11
C LEU A 85 2.15 -0.28 -1.54
N ILE A 86 3.12 -0.63 -0.69
CA ILE A 86 4.14 0.29 -0.19
C ILE A 86 4.93 0.88 -1.37
N ASP A 87 5.41 0.05 -2.28
CA ASP A 87 6.20 0.50 -3.43
C ASP A 87 5.41 1.42 -4.38
N GLN A 88 4.16 1.05 -4.68
CA GLN A 88 3.37 1.75 -5.69
C GLN A 88 2.73 3.05 -5.20
N TYR A 89 2.41 3.13 -3.91
CA TYR A 89 1.55 4.19 -3.41
C TYR A 89 2.16 4.98 -2.24
N LEU A 90 3.11 4.42 -1.47
CA LEU A 90 3.73 5.19 -0.38
C LEU A 90 4.83 6.10 -0.92
N VAL A 91 4.76 7.35 -0.50
CA VAL A 91 5.80 8.34 -0.73
C VAL A 91 6.55 8.54 0.57
N ASN A 92 7.87 8.36 0.53
CA ASN A 92 8.72 8.73 1.64
C ASN A 92 8.74 10.26 1.77
N PHE A 93 8.33 10.77 2.92
CA PHE A 93 8.46 12.17 3.25
C PHE A 93 9.54 12.32 4.32
N ASP A 94 10.57 13.11 4.02
CA ASP A 94 11.62 13.43 4.98
C ASP A 94 11.10 14.47 5.97
N SER A 95 10.46 13.99 7.04
CA SER A 95 9.91 14.86 8.09
C SER A 95 11.03 15.38 8.97
N GLN A 96 11.19 16.70 9.01
CA GLN A 96 12.01 17.34 10.04
C GLN A 96 11.16 17.59 11.29
N HIS A 97 11.80 17.60 12.46
CA HIS A 97 11.17 17.62 13.80
C HIS A 97 10.17 18.79 14.05
N CYS A 98 10.19 19.81 13.20
CA CYS A 98 9.34 20.99 13.27
C CYS A 98 8.54 21.28 11.98
N THR A 99 8.63 20.41 10.96
CA THR A 99 7.90 20.59 9.69
C THR A 99 6.63 19.74 9.72
N PRO A 100 5.43 20.34 9.83
CA PRO A 100 4.20 19.58 9.76
C PRO A 100 4.11 18.87 8.41
N LEU A 101 3.63 17.64 8.42
CA LEU A 101 3.38 16.89 7.20
C LEU A 101 2.41 17.68 6.30
N PRO A 102 2.69 17.85 4.98
CA PRO A 102 1.85 18.65 4.10
C PRO A 102 0.43 18.10 4.04
N GLN A 103 -0.59 18.91 4.31
CA GLN A 103 -1.99 18.48 4.20
C GLN A 103 -2.34 17.96 2.80
N THR A 104 -1.65 18.44 1.77
CA THR A 104 -1.80 17.98 0.38
C THR A 104 -1.40 16.51 0.18
N TYR A 105 -0.67 15.89 1.12
CA TYR A 105 -0.30 14.47 1.06
C TYR A 105 -1.35 13.56 1.69
N PHE A 106 -2.32 14.14 2.41
CA PHE A 106 -3.38 13.39 3.06
C PHE A 106 -4.69 13.72 2.36
N HIS A 107 -5.40 12.66 1.99
CA HIS A 107 -6.79 12.78 1.60
C HIS A 107 -7.64 12.39 2.80
N ILE A 108 -8.73 13.13 3.01
CA ILE A 108 -9.77 12.69 3.94
C ILE A 108 -10.25 11.34 3.40
N PRO A 109 -10.29 10.26 4.20
CA PRO A 109 -10.93 9.02 3.77
C PRO A 109 -12.38 9.39 3.46
N ASN A 110 -12.72 9.44 2.17
CA ASN A 110 -14.02 9.96 1.74
C ASN A 110 -15.12 9.22 2.50
N ARG A 111 -16.03 9.96 3.15
CA ARG A 111 -17.35 9.41 3.51
C ARG A 111 -17.95 8.90 2.21
N CYS A 112 -18.26 7.62 2.14
CA CYS A 112 -19.05 7.04 1.07
C CYS A 112 -20.36 7.83 0.97
N VAL A 113 -20.57 8.52 -0.15
CA VAL A 113 -21.89 9.01 -0.58
C VAL A 113 -22.21 8.32 -1.89
#